data_AF-A0A815PK56-F1
#
_entry.id   AF-A0A815PK56-F1
#
_cell.length_a   1.000
_cell.length_b   1.000
_cell.length_c   1.000
_cell.angle_alpha   90.00
_cell.angle_beta   90.00
_cell.angle_gamma   90.00
#
_symmetry.space_group_name_H-M   'P 1'
#
loop_
_entity.id
_entity.type
_entity.pdbx_description
1 polymer ?
#
loop_
_entity_poly.entity_id
_entity_poly.type
_entity_poly.pdbx_seq_one_letter_code
_entity_poly.pdbx_strand_id
1 'polypeptide(L)' 'MFSIDWHQKFMDLVVYAATNPWQFLYYIFIFLTPMFMISGYLAYRLAKDIERNEKTKRAKIQHQVNIAKVRKHGKHE' A
#
# COMPACT_ATOMS: atom_id res chain seq x y z
N MET A 1 20.97 -24.31 18.43
CA MET A 1 22.02 -23.28 18.40
C MET A 1 22.11 -22.76 16.97
N PHE A 2 21.26 -21.81 16.59
CA PHE A 2 21.25 -21.20 15.27
C PHE A 2 21.70 -19.74 15.41
N SER A 3 23.00 -19.52 15.54
CA SER A 3 23.56 -18.19 15.32
C SER A 3 23.51 -17.94 13.81
N ILE A 4 22.41 -17.38 13.33
CA ILE A 4 22.31 -16.88 11.96
C ILE A 4 23.28 -15.70 11.87
N ASP A 5 24.46 -15.98 11.31
CA ASP A 5 25.50 -14.98 11.15
C ASP A 5 25.22 -14.15 9.89
N TRP A 6 24.46 -13.08 10.08
CA TRP A 6 23.99 -12.19 9.01
C TRP A 6 25.14 -11.57 8.24
N HIS A 7 26.27 -11.34 8.91
CA HIS A 7 27.45 -10.80 8.28
C HIS A 7 28.04 -11.77 7.25
N GLN A 8 28.14 -13.06 7.59
CA GLN A 8 28.64 -14.08 6.68
C GLN A 8 27.72 -14.25 5.47
N LYS A 9 26.40 -14.34 5.70
CA LYS A 9 25.42 -14.50 4.61
C LYS A 9 25.40 -13.31 3.66
N PHE A 10 25.59 -12.10 4.18
CA PHE A 10 25.69 -10.90 3.34
C PHE A 10 26.97 -10.91 2.51
N MET A 11 28.11 -11.26 3.10
CA MET A 11 29.37 -11.36 2.37
C MET A 11 29.31 -12.42 1.27
N ASP A 12 28.74 -13.60 1.55
CA ASP A 12 28.55 -14.66 0.55
C ASP A 12 27.67 -14.19 -0.62
N LEU A 13 26.64 -13.40 -0.34
CA LEU A 13 25.76 -12.81 -1.36
C LEU A 13 26.49 -11.75 -2.20
N VAL A 14 27.32 -10.91 -1.57
CA VAL A 14 28.15 -9.91 -2.27
C VAL A 14 29.17 -10.59 -3.17
N VAL A 15 29.85 -11.64 -2.68
CA VAL A 15 30.80 -12.45 -3.47
C VAL A 15 30.08 -13.12 -4.64
N TYR A 16 28.88 -13.66 -4.43
CA TYR A 16 28.07 -14.23 -5.50
C TYR A 16 27.67 -13.19 -6.55
N ALA A 17 27.24 -12.00 -6.13
CA ALA A 17 26.91 -10.90 -7.02
C ALA A 17 28.13 -10.43 -7.84
N ALA A 18 29.33 -10.43 -7.25
CA ALA A 18 30.57 -10.08 -7.94
C ALA A 18 31.02 -11.16 -8.93
N THR A 19 30.79 -12.44 -8.62
CA THR A 19 31.23 -13.57 -9.47
C THR A 19 30.32 -13.77 -10.68
N ASN A 20 29.00 -13.64 -10.52
CA ASN A 20 28.01 -13.85 -11.58
C ASN A 20 26.91 -12.77 -11.56
N PRO A 21 27.22 -11.52 -11.95
CA PRO A 21 26.30 -10.40 -11.82
C PRO A 21 25.02 -10.58 -12.65
N TRP A 22 25.12 -11.16 -13.84
CA TRP A 22 23.97 -11.37 -14.72
C TRP A 22 22.95 -12.37 -14.17
N GLN A 23 23.42 -13.49 -13.61
CA GLN A 23 22.52 -14.47 -13.00
C GLN A 23 21.89 -13.92 -11.71
N PHE A 24 22.67 -13.22 -10.89
CA PHE A 24 22.17 -12.57 -9.68
C PHE A 24 21.04 -11.59 -9.99
N LEU A 25 21.22 -10.71 -10.98
CA LEU A 25 20.19 -9.78 -11.42
C LEU A 25 18.94 -10.50 -11.93
N TYR A 26 19.10 -11.57 -12.72
CA TYR A 26 17.97 -12.35 -13.21
C TYR A 26 17.10 -12.92 -12.08
N TYR A 27 17.71 -13.54 -11.08
CA TYR A 27 17.00 -14.07 -9.93
C TYR A 27 16.34 -12.97 -9.08
N ILE A 28 17.02 -11.84 -8.90
CA ILE A 28 16.42 -10.67 -8.25
C ILE A 28 15.21 -10.20 -9.03
N PHE A 29 15.29 -10.04 -10.35
CA PHE A 29 14.16 -9.56 -11.14
C PHE A 29 12.99 -10.54 -11.12
N ILE A 30 13.24 -11.85 -11.19
CA ILE A 30 12.18 -12.87 -11.08
C ILE A 30 11.46 -12.80 -9.74
N PHE A 31 12.17 -12.54 -8.65
CA PHE A 31 11.57 -12.46 -7.32
C PHE A 31 10.93 -11.09 -7.06
N LEU A 32 11.62 -10.02 -7.45
CA LEU A 32 11.24 -8.64 -7.18
C LEU A 32 10.05 -8.20 -8.04
N THR A 33 9.98 -8.62 -9.30
CA THR A 33 8.90 -8.23 -10.21
C THR A 33 7.51 -8.64 -9.70
N PRO A 34 7.22 -9.91 -9.34
CA PRO A 34 5.92 -10.29 -8.82
C PRO A 34 5.64 -9.63 -7.46
N MET A 35 6.66 -9.50 -6.61
CA MET A 35 6.51 -8.82 -5.31
C MET A 35 6.12 -7.35 -5.49
N PHE A 36 6.72 -6.66 -6.47
CA PHE A 36 6.41 -5.28 -6.81
C PHE A 36 5.02 -5.15 -7.45
N MET A 37 4.63 -6.08 -8.34
CA MET A 37 3.28 -6.11 -8.90
C MET A 37 2.21 -6.28 -7.82
N ILE A 38 2.41 -7.20 -6.88
CA ILE A 38 1.49 -7.41 -5.75
C ILE A 38 1.40 -6.13 -4.91
N SER A 39 2.55 -5.50 -4.61
CA SER A 39 2.58 -4.23 -3.87
C SER A 39 1.78 -3.14 -4.58
N GLY A 40 2.00 -2.94 -5.88
CA GLY A 40 1.26 -1.97 -6.69
C GLY A 40 -0.24 -2.26 -6.74
N TYR A 41 -0.63 -3.52 -6.89
CA TYR A 41 -2.04 -3.93 -6.89
C TYR A 41 -2.71 -3.65 -5.54
N LEU A 42 -2.04 -3.97 -4.44
CA LEU A 42 -2.55 -3.67 -3.09
C LEU A 42 -2.66 -2.17 -2.85
N ALA A 43 -1.67 -1.38 -3.27
CA ALA A 43 -1.69 0.07 -3.17
C ALA A 43 -2.86 0.67 -3.97
N TYR A 44 -3.11 0.17 -5.18
CA TYR A 44 -4.25 0.58 -5.99
C TYR A 44 -5.59 0.24 -5.33
N ARG A 45 -5.75 -0.98 -4.80
CA ARG A 45 -6.96 -1.38 -4.09
C ARG A 45 -7.19 -0.50 -2.86
N LEU A 46 -6.14 -0.23 -2.09
CA LEU A 46 -6.21 0.63 -0.91
C LEU A 46 -6.62 2.05 -1.29
N ALA A 47 -6.04 2.63 -2.35
CA ALA A 47 -6.41 3.95 -2.85
C ALA A 47 -7.90 4.02 -3.22
N LYS A 48 -8.41 2.99 -3.89
CA LYS A 48 -9.84 2.88 -4.27
C LYS A 48 -10.76 2.79 -3.04
N ASP A 49 -10.35 2.03 -2.02
CA ASP A 49 -11.11 1.92 -0.77
C ASP A 49 -11.15 3.25 -0.01
N ILE A 50 -10.06 4.01 -0.02
CA ILE A 50 -10.01 5.37 0.54
C ILE A 50 -11.00 6.29 -0.17
N GLU A 51 -10.99 6.29 -1.52
CA GLU A 51 -11.88 7.13 -2.31
C GLU A 51 -13.37 6.79 -2.05
N ARG A 52 -13.71 5.51 -1.97
CA ARG A 52 -15.08 5.06 -1.64
C ARG A 52 -15.49 5.51 -0.23
N ASN A 53 -14.60 5.38 0.74
CA ASN A 53 -14.85 5.80 2.11
C ASN A 53 -15.03 7.32 2.21
N GLU A 54 -14.27 8.11 1.46
CA GLU A 54 -14.46 9.56 1.39
C GLU A 54 -15.82 9.93 0.79
N LYS A 55 -16.23 9.32 -0.33
CA LYS A 55 -17.53 9.61 -0.96
C LYS A 55 -18.69 9.32 -0.02
N THR A 56 -18.65 8.19 0.68
CA THR A 56 -19.71 7.84 1.65
C THR A 56 -19.74 8.78 2.85
N LYS A 57 -18.57 9.18 3.38
CA LYS A 57 -18.49 10.19 4.46
C LYS A 57 -19.05 11.54 4.00
N ARG A 58 -18.68 12.00 2.81
CA ARG A 58 -19.17 13.27 2.24
C ARG A 58 -20.69 13.26 2.07
N ALA A 59 -21.26 12.17 1.55
CA ALA A 59 -22.72 12.02 1.41
C ALA A 59 -23.44 12.06 2.77
N LYS A 60 -22.91 11.38 3.80
CA LYS A 60 -23.48 11.41 5.17
C LYS A 60 -23.41 12.80 5.79
N ILE A 61 -22.34 13.55 5.54
CA ILE A 61 -22.19 14.93 6.02
C ILE A 61 -23.22 15.84 5.31
N GLN A 62 -23.32 15.77 3.98
CA GLN A 62 -24.26 16.56 3.21
C GLN A 62 -25.72 16.31 3.63
N HIS A 63 -26.10 15.05 3.87
CA HIS A 63 -27.42 14.70 4.35
C HIS A 63 -27.74 15.34 5.72
N GLN A 64 -26.79 15.30 6.66
CA GLN A 64 -26.96 15.92 7.98
C GLN A 64 -27.05 17.44 7.90
N VAL A 65 -26.23 18.07 7.05
CA VAL A 65 -26.26 19.53 6.83
C VAL A 65 -27.62 19.96 6.26
N ASN A 66 -28.18 19.20 5.31
CA ASN A 66 -29.48 19.51 4.73
C ASN A 66 -30.61 19.35 5.76
N ILE A 67 -30.61 18.28 6.56
CA ILE A 67 -31.58 18.11 7.66
C ILE A 67 -31.47 19.27 8.68
N ALA A 68 -30.26 19.66 9.04
CA ALA A 68 -30.04 20.76 9.98
C ALA A 68 -30.54 22.11 9.44
N LYS A 69 -30.38 22.36 8.13
CA LYS A 69 -30.91 23.58 7.47
C LYS A 69 -32.44 23.60 7.47
N VAL A 70 -33.09 22.49 7.12
CA VAL A 70 -34.56 22.36 7.14
C VAL A 70 -35.11 22.56 8.56
N ARG A 71 -34.49 21.91 9.56
CA ARG A 71 -34.88 22.06 10.98
C ARG A 71 -34.70 23.49 11.52
N LYS A 72 -33.74 24.26 10.99
CA LYS A 72 -33.55 25.67 11.38
C LYS A 72 -34.58 26.59 10.75
N HIS A 73 -35.00 26.35 9.51
CA HIS A 73 -36.03 27.16 8.85
C HIS A 73 -37.43 26.92 9.44
N GLY A 74 -37.79 25.67 9.75
CA GLY A 74 -39.10 25.35 10.36
C GLY A 74 -39.26 25.75 11.84
N LYS A 75 -38.29 26.47 12.44
CA LYS A 75 -38.37 27.04 13.80
C LYS A 75 -38.59 28.57 13.79
N HIS A 76 -38.59 29.20 12.62
CA HIS A 76 -38.76 30.63 12.44
C HIS A 76 -40.15 31.02 11.90
N GLU A 77 -41.03 30.02 11.69
CA GLU A 77 -42.49 30.17 11.57
C GLU A 77 -43.14 29.80 12.90
#